data_AF-A0A414I907-F1
#
_entry.id   AF-A0A414I907-F1
#
_cell.length_a   1.000
_cell.length_b   1.000
_cell.length_c   1.000
_cell.angle_alpha   90.00
_cell.angle_beta   90.00
_cell.angle_gamma   90.00
#
_symmetry.space_group_name_H-M   'P 1'
#
loop_
_entity.id
_entity.type
_entity.pdbx_description
1 polymer ?
#
loop_
_entity_poly.entity_id
_entity_poly.type
_entity_poly.pdbx_seq_one_letter_code
_entity_poly.pdbx_strand_id
1 'polypeptide(L)'
;MSRDDYAFPCGRCLCNHCANNVETIDNCTGEAKEPCFVCDECRWYDGDTRHKDMWRQECGEYIVTNEHAKRLRKKIKVVKR
;
A
#
# COMPACT_ATOMS: atom_id res chain seq x y z
N MET A 1 4.86 10.99 -9.28
CA MET A 1 5.75 10.61 -8.18
C MET A 1 6.37 9.27 -8.52
N SER A 2 7.70 9.26 -8.65
CA SER A 2 8.51 8.04 -8.80
C SER A 2 8.56 7.29 -7.47
N ARG A 3 8.97 6.02 -7.52
CA ARG A 3 9.32 5.24 -6.31
C ARG A 3 10.40 5.91 -5.49
N ASP A 4 11.37 6.51 -6.18
CA ASP A 4 12.54 7.11 -5.54
C ASP A 4 12.19 8.43 -4.81
N ASP A 5 10.94 8.89 -4.90
CA ASP A 5 10.42 10.03 -4.14
C ASP A 5 10.07 9.67 -2.67
N TYR A 6 10.13 8.38 -2.31
CA TYR A 6 9.75 7.89 -0.98
C TYR A 6 10.98 7.53 -0.14
N ALA A 7 10.96 7.89 1.14
CA ALA A 7 12.05 7.61 2.08
C ALA A 7 12.30 6.11 2.33
N PHE A 8 11.38 5.24 1.92
CA PHE A 8 11.51 3.79 2.02
C PHE A 8 10.86 3.11 0.80
N PRO A 9 11.37 1.92 0.38
CA PRO A 9 10.99 1.29 -0.89
C PRO A 9 9.50 0.97 -1.04
N CYS A 10 8.84 0.64 0.07
CA CYS A 10 7.41 0.34 0.12
C CYS A 10 6.50 1.57 0.25
N GLY A 11 7.03 2.80 0.17
CA GLY A 11 6.29 4.03 0.47
C GLY A 11 5.06 4.33 -0.39
N ARG A 12 4.93 3.65 -1.53
CA ARG A 12 3.71 3.66 -2.35
C ARG A 12 3.23 2.26 -2.74
N CYS A 13 3.78 1.23 -2.12
CA CYS A 13 3.40 -0.15 -2.39
C CYS A 13 1.99 -0.41 -1.87
N LEU A 14 1.21 -1.26 -2.55
CA LEU A 14 -0.14 -1.64 -2.09
C LEU A 14 -0.11 -2.31 -0.71
N CYS A 15 0.93 -3.11 -0.43
CA CYS A 15 1.10 -3.77 0.86
C CYS A 15 1.13 -2.76 2.03
N ASN A 16 1.75 -1.60 1.81
CA ASN A 16 1.95 -0.60 2.84
C ASN A 16 0.73 0.30 3.09
N HIS A 17 -0.33 0.10 2.31
CA HIS A 17 -1.59 0.84 2.39
C HIS A 17 -2.79 -0.12 2.44
N CYS A 18 -2.54 -1.37 2.84
CA CYS A 18 -3.55 -2.40 3.03
C CYS A 18 -3.88 -2.52 4.52
N ALA A 19 -5.16 -2.43 4.88
CA ALA A 19 -5.59 -2.59 6.27
C ALA A 19 -5.36 -4.02 6.81
N ASN A 20 -5.36 -5.02 5.93
CA ASN A 20 -5.08 -6.41 6.31
C ASN A 20 -3.59 -6.67 6.58
N ASN A 21 -2.68 -5.85 6.04
CA ASN A 21 -1.25 -6.06 6.25
C ASN A 21 -0.84 -5.57 7.65
N VAL A 22 -0.29 -6.45 8.47
CA VAL A 22 0.17 -6.13 9.83
C VAL A 22 1.36 -5.17 9.86
N GLU A 23 2.09 -5.07 8.75
CA GLU A 23 3.25 -4.19 8.57
C GLU A 23 2.89 -2.89 7.84
N THR A 24 1.60 -2.58 7.69
CA THR A 24 1.15 -1.28 7.18
C THR A 24 1.59 -0.15 8.11
N ILE A 25 2.11 0.94 7.56
CA ILE A 25 2.47 2.13 8.35
C ILE A 25 1.29 3.08 8.60
N ASP A 26 0.17 2.88 7.89
CA ASP A 26 -1.01 3.72 8.04
C ASP A 26 -1.73 3.37 9.34
N ASN A 27 -2.32 4.37 9.98
CA ASN A 27 -3.17 4.15 11.15
C ASN A 27 -4.54 3.63 10.71
N CYS A 28 -4.76 2.33 10.86
CA CYS A 28 -5.97 1.62 10.38
C CYS A 28 -6.57 0.67 11.43
N THR A 29 -6.46 0.99 12.71
CA THR A 29 -7.03 0.18 13.80
C THR A 29 -8.52 -0.08 13.60
N GLY A 30 -8.90 -1.36 13.55
CA GLY A 30 -10.29 -1.80 13.33
C GLY A 30 -10.75 -1.81 11.87
N GLU A 31 -9.86 -1.54 10.91
CA GLU A 31 -10.17 -1.61 9.47
C GLU A 31 -9.84 -2.98 8.85
N ALA A 32 -8.93 -3.73 9.48
CA ALA A 32 -8.53 -5.07 9.05
C ALA A 32 -9.70 -6.06 9.17
N LYS A 33 -9.84 -6.93 8.18
CA LYS A 33 -10.73 -8.11 8.25
C LYS A 33 -9.96 -9.35 8.66
N GLU A 34 -8.85 -9.61 7.99
CA GLU A 34 -7.98 -10.76 8.21
C GLU A 34 -6.51 -10.31 8.16
N PRO A 35 -5.69 -10.59 9.18
CA PRO A 35 -4.30 -10.18 9.20
C PRO A 35 -3.47 -10.97 8.17
N CYS A 36 -2.56 -10.29 7.47
CA CYS A 36 -1.59 -10.90 6.56
C CYS A 36 -0.21 -10.26 6.67
N PHE A 37 0.79 -10.96 6.14
CA PHE A 37 2.21 -10.58 6.13
C PHE A 37 2.71 -10.40 4.69
N VAL A 38 1.90 -9.77 3.83
CA VAL A 38 2.18 -9.71 2.38
C VAL A 38 3.46 -8.92 2.05
N CYS A 39 3.98 -8.13 2.99
CA CYS A 39 5.28 -7.47 2.88
C CYS A 39 6.44 -8.49 2.85
N ASP A 40 6.34 -9.64 3.51
CA ASP A 40 7.35 -10.70 3.45
C ASP A 40 7.50 -11.30 2.04
N GLU A 41 6.43 -11.30 1.24
CA GLU A 41 6.44 -11.74 -0.16
C GLU A 41 6.70 -10.59 -1.15
N CYS A 42 7.01 -9.38 -0.65
CA CYS A 42 7.20 -8.20 -1.47
C CYS A 42 8.69 -7.99 -1.78
N ARG A 43 9.06 -8.06 -3.06
CA ARG A 43 10.45 -7.83 -3.51
C ARG A 43 11.01 -6.46 -3.16
N TRP A 44 10.11 -5.50 -2.89
CA TRP A 44 10.51 -4.14 -2.52
C TRP A 44 10.78 -4.00 -1.03
N TYR A 45 10.26 -4.91 -0.20
CA TYR A 45 10.49 -4.86 1.23
C TYR A 45 11.90 -5.32 1.58
N ASP A 46 12.30 -6.50 1.09
CA ASP A 46 13.58 -7.14 1.39
C ASP A 46 14.63 -7.04 0.27
N GLY A 47 14.22 -6.63 -0.93
CA GLY A 47 15.09 -6.58 -2.11
C GLY A 47 15.26 -7.91 -2.84
N ASP A 48 14.56 -8.97 -2.42
CA ASP A 48 14.66 -10.28 -3.06
C ASP A 48 13.91 -10.31 -4.39
N THR A 49 14.65 -10.46 -5.48
CA THR A 49 14.08 -10.50 -6.83
C THR A 49 13.19 -11.72 -7.12
N ARG A 50 13.20 -12.74 -6.25
CA ARG A 50 12.31 -13.92 -6.32
C ARG A 50 10.90 -13.61 -5.84
N HIS A 51 10.75 -12.57 -5.02
CA HIS A 51 9.48 -12.11 -4.49
C HIS A 51 8.65 -11.31 -5.51
N LYS A 52 7.37 -11.13 -5.18
CA LYS A 52 6.39 -10.51 -6.08
C LYS A 52 6.55 -8.99 -6.11
N ASP A 53 6.22 -8.40 -7.26
CA ASP A 53 6.17 -6.95 -7.41
C ASP A 53 4.82 -6.40 -6.90
N MET A 54 4.74 -6.17 -5.59
CA MET A 54 3.52 -5.66 -4.96
C MET A 54 3.24 -4.16 -5.26
N TRP A 55 4.09 -3.47 -6.02
CA TRP A 55 3.80 -2.12 -6.55
C TRP A 55 2.74 -2.17 -7.67
N ARG A 56 2.60 -3.31 -8.32
CA ARG A 56 1.54 -3.58 -9.29
C ARG A 56 1.03 -4.98 -9.08
N GLN A 57 0.09 -5.21 -8.18
CA GLN A 57 -0.56 -6.52 -8.19
C GLN A 57 -1.92 -6.48 -7.50
N GLU A 58 -2.92 -6.85 -8.30
CA GLU A 58 -4.29 -7.11 -7.95
C GLU A 58 -4.33 -8.12 -6.80
N CYS A 59 -4.93 -7.74 -5.69
CA CYS A 59 -5.16 -8.61 -4.55
C CYS A 59 -6.62 -8.51 -4.16
N GLY A 60 -7.35 -9.64 -4.19
CA GLY A 60 -8.77 -9.68 -3.84
C GLY A 60 -9.02 -9.33 -2.37
N GLU A 61 -8.03 -9.57 -1.52
CA GLU A 61 -8.05 -9.25 -0.09
C GLU A 61 -7.51 -7.84 0.20
N TYR A 62 -7.24 -7.02 -0.83
CA TYR A 62 -6.76 -5.66 -0.62
C TYR A 62 -7.87 -4.77 -0.07
N ILE A 63 -7.62 -4.19 1.10
CA ILE A 63 -8.49 -3.20 1.74
C ILE A 63 -7.69 -1.92 1.89
N VAL A 64 -8.08 -0.87 1.17
CA VAL A 64 -7.44 0.44 1.31
C VAL A 64 -7.72 1.02 2.70
N THR A 65 -6.67 1.51 3.38
CA THR A 65 -6.84 2.17 4.68
C THR A 65 -7.59 3.50 4.54
N ASN A 66 -8.33 3.92 5.57
CA ASN A 66 -9.02 5.21 5.55
C ASN A 66 -8.02 6.37 5.48
N GLU A 67 -6.87 6.25 6.13
CA GLU A 67 -5.81 7.24 6.05
C GLU A 67 -5.30 7.41 4.62
N HIS A 68 -4.97 6.32 3.94
CA HIS A 68 -4.55 6.36 2.54
C HIS A 68 -5.66 6.89 1.63
N ALA A 69 -6.90 6.43 1.82
CA ALA A 69 -8.04 6.89 1.05
C ALA A 69 -8.26 8.41 1.19
N LYS A 70 -8.08 8.99 2.39
CA LYS A 70 -8.13 10.46 2.59
C LYS A 70 -7.02 11.16 1.79
N ARG A 71 -5.79 10.63 1.78
CA ARG A 71 -4.68 11.18 0.98
C ARG A 71 -4.95 11.11 -0.53
N LEU A 72 -5.52 10.00 -1.01
CA LEU A 72 -5.90 9.83 -2.41
C LEU A 72 -6.99 10.81 -2.85
N ARG A 73 -8.06 10.97 -2.04
CA ARG A 73 -9.16 11.90 -2.33
C ARG A 73 -8.67 13.34 -2.50
N LYS A 74 -7.67 13.78 -1.73
CA LYS A 74 -7.05 15.13 -1.89
C LYS A 74 -6.40 15.36 -3.26
N LYS A 75 -6.02 14.29 -3.97
CA LYS A 75 -5.39 14.37 -5.30
C LYS A 75 -6.41 14.46 -6.43
N ILE A 76 -7.67 14.14 -6.18
CA ILE A 76 -8.75 14.24 -7.17
C ILE A 76 -9.06 15.72 -7.38
N LYS A 77 -8.91 16.21 -8.62
CA LYS A 77 -9.24 17.58 -9.00
C LYS A 77 -10.47 17.57 -9.90
N VAL A 78 -11.44 18.44 -9.61
CA VAL A 78 -12.59 18.65 -10.50
C VAL A 78 -12.13 19.48 -11.69
N VAL A 79 -12.16 18.90 -12.88
CA VAL A 79 -11.93 19.63 -14.13
C VAL A 79 -13.26 20.27 -14.53
N LYS A 80 -13.37 21.59 -14.36
CA LYS A 80 -14.50 22.34 -14.91
C LYS A 80 -14.30 22.49 -16.42
N ARG A 81 -15.35 22.20 -17.19
CA ARG A 81 -15.40 22.30 -18.65
C ARG A 81 -15.80 23.70 -19.08
#